data_AF-A0A7X1XFX8-F1
#
_entry.id   AF-A0A7X1XFX8-F1
#
_cell.length_a   1.000
_cell.length_b   1.000
_cell.length_c   1.000
_cell.angle_alpha   90.00
_cell.angle_beta   90.00
_cell.angle_gamma   90.00
#
_symmetry.space_group_name_H-M   'P 1'
#
loop_
_entity.id
_entity.type
_entity.pdbx_description
1 polymer ?
#
loop_
_entity_poly.entity_id
_entity_poly.type
_entity_poly.pdbx_seq_one_letter_code
_entity_poly.pdbx_strand_id
1 'polypeptide(L)'
;MVNEKTDKRTLLWLWMYINKFYAAQEIGPYGNPKIIEKIQAALKQIPQEEIDQQLKSTMIIASYYNWVSDDPAQLQWLTERLIKATQAPQSIQYSMRCDRDYVIGLFDLLGTLPRTIIDATNINNHIKKTLEQKKKSVLYLKKEWEIFSQPNKILEWFNDDQDPVKLKAASQIFNKQFPHFTSFLSEFSNFAEMVDTFERNQIPTAERLIFLSAAKRKASKLRHKENNKDKKVQCNLDISLTAKARLKKLAAKHRISQANVIEFLIQKEFEKSSTFPEVQEQIRRFK
;
A
#
# COMPACT_ATOMS: atom_id res chain seq x y z
N MET A 1 -1.00 20.94 -38.87
CA MET A 1 -1.09 19.59 -38.30
C MET A 1 -0.03 19.50 -37.22
N VAL A 2 -0.45 19.34 -35.96
CA VAL A 2 0.28 19.78 -34.77
C VAL A 2 0.45 21.31 -34.70
N ASN A 3 -0.01 21.91 -33.62
CA ASN A 3 0.11 23.32 -33.28
C ASN A 3 0.02 23.46 -31.74
N GLU A 4 0.07 24.68 -31.22
CA GLU A 4 -0.03 24.95 -29.78
C GLU A 4 -1.33 24.45 -29.13
N LYS A 5 -2.38 24.18 -29.92
CA LYS A 5 -3.67 23.65 -29.45
C LYS A 5 -3.75 22.12 -29.49
N THR A 6 -2.70 21.44 -29.95
CA THR A 6 -2.66 19.97 -29.97
C THR A 6 -2.61 19.46 -28.54
N ASP A 7 -3.47 18.49 -28.21
CA ASP A 7 -3.54 17.97 -26.86
C ASP A 7 -2.23 17.29 -26.45
N LYS A 8 -1.94 17.36 -25.14
CA LYS A 8 -0.68 16.86 -24.56
C LYS A 8 -0.43 15.39 -24.89
N ARG A 9 -1.48 14.55 -24.91
CA ARG A 9 -1.34 13.11 -25.15
C ARG A 9 -0.98 12.81 -26.59
N THR A 10 -1.65 13.46 -27.55
CA THR A 10 -1.30 13.34 -28.98
C THR A 10 0.12 13.84 -29.23
N LEU A 11 0.53 14.95 -28.61
CA LEU A 11 1.90 15.47 -28.75
C LEU A 11 2.95 14.49 -28.19
N LEU A 12 2.69 13.93 -27.01
CA LEU A 12 3.54 12.92 -26.39
C LEU A 12 3.65 11.65 -27.24
N TRP A 13 2.52 11.16 -27.75
CA TRP A 13 2.48 10.01 -28.63
C TRP A 13 3.31 10.24 -29.90
N LEU A 14 3.14 11.40 -30.57
CA LEU A 14 3.92 11.76 -31.75
C LEU A 14 5.42 11.79 -31.46
N TRP A 15 5.80 12.40 -30.34
CA TRP A 15 7.20 12.42 -29.90
C TRP A 15 7.76 11.01 -29.69
N MET A 16 7.01 10.13 -29.02
CA MET A 16 7.42 8.73 -28.79
C MET A 16 7.50 7.95 -30.11
N TYR A 17 6.51 8.10 -30.97
CA TYR A 17 6.41 7.40 -32.24
C TYR A 17 7.57 7.78 -33.18
N ILE A 18 7.85 9.08 -33.32
CA ILE A 18 8.96 9.59 -34.13
C ILE A 18 10.30 9.11 -33.55
N ASN A 19 10.53 9.21 -32.25
CA ASN A 19 11.76 8.73 -31.64
C ASN A 19 11.98 7.23 -31.84
N LYS A 20 10.92 6.43 -31.82
CA LYS A 20 11.00 4.98 -31.98
C LYS A 20 11.22 4.55 -33.43
N PHE A 21 10.51 5.13 -34.39
CA PHE A 21 10.50 4.64 -35.77
C PHE A 21 11.28 5.51 -36.77
N TYR A 22 11.53 6.77 -36.40
CA TYR A 22 12.21 7.80 -37.20
C TYR A 22 13.32 8.47 -36.40
N ALA A 23 14.12 7.69 -35.68
CA ALA A 23 15.19 8.19 -34.80
C ALA A 23 16.15 9.19 -35.50
N ALA A 24 16.35 9.06 -36.80
CA ALA A 24 17.17 9.97 -37.62
C ALA A 24 16.64 11.43 -37.67
N GLN A 25 15.40 11.69 -37.24
CA GLN A 25 14.83 13.04 -37.18
C GLN A 25 15.33 13.85 -35.97
N GLU A 26 16.00 13.21 -35.00
CA GLU A 26 16.69 13.85 -33.86
C GLU A 26 15.86 14.95 -33.16
N ILE A 27 14.58 14.66 -32.91
CA ILE A 27 13.66 15.64 -32.33
C ILE A 27 13.98 16.00 -30.86
N GLY A 28 14.92 15.28 -30.24
CA GLY A 28 15.44 15.55 -28.90
C GLY A 28 14.50 15.10 -27.77
N PRO A 29 14.83 15.46 -26.51
CA PRO A 29 14.03 15.08 -25.36
C PRO A 29 12.66 15.78 -25.37
N TYR A 30 11.66 15.12 -24.81
CA TYR A 30 10.35 15.72 -24.61
C TYR A 30 10.45 16.92 -23.66
N GLY A 31 9.63 17.95 -23.88
CA GLY A 31 9.69 19.20 -23.11
C GLY A 31 10.71 20.22 -23.62
N ASN A 32 11.43 19.92 -24.71
CA ASN A 32 12.22 20.94 -25.42
C ASN A 32 11.29 22.10 -25.86
N PRO A 33 11.65 23.39 -25.64
CA PRO A 33 10.82 24.52 -26.05
C PRO A 33 10.45 24.52 -27.55
N LYS A 34 11.32 23.93 -28.38
CA LYS A 34 11.13 23.80 -29.84
C LYS A 34 10.55 22.43 -30.25
N ILE A 35 10.00 21.65 -29.32
CA ILE A 35 9.53 20.29 -29.61
C ILE A 35 8.42 20.29 -30.67
N ILE A 36 7.53 21.28 -30.66
CA ILE A 36 6.45 21.42 -31.65
C ILE A 36 7.04 21.65 -33.04
N GLU A 37 7.97 22.60 -33.19
CA GLU A 37 8.64 22.89 -34.46
C GLU A 37 9.40 21.65 -34.98
N LYS A 38 10.09 20.93 -34.10
CA LYS A 38 10.83 19.72 -34.44
C LYS A 38 9.92 18.58 -34.88
N ILE A 39 8.80 18.37 -34.19
CA ILE A 39 7.79 17.38 -34.59
C ILE A 39 7.19 17.78 -35.95
N GLN A 40 6.84 19.05 -36.16
CA GLN A 40 6.34 19.54 -37.44
C GLN A 40 7.35 19.31 -38.58
N ALA A 41 8.64 19.56 -38.33
CA ALA A 41 9.70 19.31 -39.31
C ALA A 41 9.81 17.82 -39.66
N ALA A 42 9.78 16.95 -38.64
CA ALA A 42 9.79 15.50 -38.84
C ALA A 42 8.56 15.01 -39.61
N LEU A 43 7.37 15.52 -39.30
CA LEU A 43 6.12 15.16 -39.97
C LEU A 43 6.09 15.52 -41.46
N LYS A 44 6.87 16.52 -41.91
CA LYS A 44 7.01 16.81 -43.36
C LYS A 44 7.68 15.68 -44.13
N GLN A 45 8.44 14.82 -43.44
CA GLN A 45 9.18 13.70 -44.02
C GLN A 45 8.44 12.36 -43.86
N ILE A 46 7.29 12.35 -43.18
CA ILE A 46 6.52 11.14 -42.88
C ILE A 46 5.19 11.21 -43.65
N PRO A 47 4.77 10.15 -44.36
CA PRO A 47 3.48 10.12 -45.02
C PRO A 47 2.33 10.41 -44.04
N GLN A 48 1.47 11.36 -44.41
CA GLN A 48 0.36 11.76 -43.56
C GLN A 48 -0.58 10.61 -43.21
N GLU A 49 -0.87 9.77 -44.21
CA GLU A 49 -1.72 8.61 -44.05
C GLU A 49 -1.17 7.61 -43.01
N GLU A 50 0.16 7.46 -42.94
CA GLU A 50 0.79 6.59 -41.95
C GLU A 50 0.51 7.12 -40.53
N ILE A 51 0.68 8.42 -40.30
CA ILE A 51 0.42 9.04 -39.00
C ILE A 51 -1.06 8.87 -38.61
N ASP A 52 -1.98 9.09 -39.53
CA ASP A 52 -3.42 8.96 -39.25
C ASP A 52 -3.82 7.50 -38.96
N GLN A 53 -3.27 6.54 -39.72
CA GLN A 53 -3.51 5.11 -39.49
C GLN A 53 -2.95 4.66 -38.13
N GLN A 54 -1.74 5.10 -37.80
CA GLN A 54 -1.08 4.76 -36.55
C GLN A 54 -1.78 5.41 -35.35
N LEU A 55 -2.15 6.68 -35.44
CA LEU A 55 -2.88 7.34 -34.35
C LEU A 55 -4.21 6.62 -34.04
N LYS A 56 -4.95 6.21 -35.08
CA LYS A 56 -6.20 5.45 -34.94
C LYS A 56 -6.00 4.05 -34.35
N SER A 57 -4.89 3.37 -34.69
CA SER A 57 -4.63 2.00 -34.23
C SER A 57 -3.98 1.93 -32.85
N THR A 58 -3.36 3.03 -32.41
CA THR A 58 -2.47 3.02 -31.24
C THR A 58 -3.06 3.63 -29.98
N MET A 59 -3.90 4.66 -30.11
CA MET A 59 -4.46 5.40 -28.98
C MET A 59 -5.44 4.55 -28.17
N ILE A 60 -5.09 4.21 -26.93
CA ILE A 60 -5.98 3.45 -26.05
C ILE A 60 -7.11 4.33 -25.49
N ILE A 61 -8.31 3.79 -25.28
CA ILE A 61 -9.41 4.56 -24.66
C ILE A 61 -9.25 4.67 -23.15
N ALA A 62 -9.74 5.77 -22.57
CA ALA A 62 -9.57 6.13 -21.17
C ALA A 62 -9.96 5.02 -20.17
N SER A 63 -11.07 4.33 -20.43
CA SER A 63 -11.56 3.27 -19.56
C SER A 63 -10.55 2.15 -19.29
N TYR A 64 -9.57 1.91 -20.17
CA TYR A 64 -8.55 0.89 -19.95
C TYR A 64 -7.34 1.35 -19.14
N TYR A 65 -7.09 2.66 -19.01
CA TYR A 65 -5.96 3.19 -18.24
C TYR A 65 -6.36 4.04 -17.03
N ASN A 66 -7.66 4.22 -16.77
CA ASN A 66 -8.15 4.97 -15.58
C ASN A 66 -7.66 4.41 -14.24
N TRP A 67 -7.20 3.15 -14.18
CA TRP A 67 -6.63 2.54 -12.98
C TRP A 67 -5.17 2.97 -12.70
N VAL A 68 -4.54 3.63 -13.66
CA VAL A 68 -3.22 4.26 -13.48
C VAL A 68 -3.45 5.56 -12.70
N SER A 69 -2.85 5.62 -11.53
CA SER A 69 -2.85 6.75 -10.59
C SER A 69 -1.51 7.50 -10.65
N ASP A 70 -1.42 8.60 -9.92
CA ASP A 70 -0.18 9.37 -9.76
C ASP A 70 0.76 8.78 -8.66
N ASP A 71 0.48 7.57 -8.18
CA ASP A 71 1.34 6.85 -7.23
C ASP A 71 2.74 6.59 -7.82
N PRO A 72 3.82 7.14 -7.25
CA PRO A 72 5.16 7.01 -7.79
C PRO A 72 5.62 5.55 -7.94
N ALA A 73 5.21 4.67 -7.01
CA ALA A 73 5.57 3.25 -7.07
C ALA A 73 4.88 2.54 -8.25
N GLN A 74 3.59 2.80 -8.47
CA GLN A 74 2.87 2.32 -9.64
C GLN A 74 3.49 2.84 -10.93
N LEU A 75 3.79 4.14 -11.00
CA LEU A 75 4.35 4.76 -12.19
C LEU A 75 5.72 4.20 -12.53
N GLN A 76 6.60 4.00 -11.55
CA GLN A 76 7.89 3.36 -11.75
C GLN A 76 7.73 1.90 -12.23
N TRP A 77 6.90 1.11 -11.54
CA TRP A 77 6.66 -0.29 -11.85
C TRP A 77 6.13 -0.49 -13.27
N LEU A 78 5.21 0.37 -13.71
CA LEU A 78 4.65 0.37 -15.06
C LEU A 78 5.69 0.81 -16.09
N THR A 79 6.43 1.88 -15.80
CA THR A 79 7.47 2.41 -16.69
C THR A 79 8.50 1.33 -17.05
N GLU A 80 9.03 0.60 -16.06
CA GLU A 80 10.04 -0.43 -16.27
C GLU A 80 9.54 -1.58 -17.16
N ARG A 81 8.28 -2.00 -16.99
CA ARG A 81 7.67 -3.06 -17.79
C ARG A 81 7.32 -2.60 -19.19
N LEU A 82 6.77 -1.40 -19.31
CA LEU A 82 6.35 -0.85 -20.59
C LEU A 82 7.54 -0.47 -21.47
N ILE A 83 8.64 0.04 -20.91
CA ILE A 83 9.88 0.26 -21.68
C ILE A 83 10.35 -1.05 -22.34
N LYS A 84 10.36 -2.15 -21.58
CA LYS A 84 10.74 -3.48 -22.10
C LYS A 84 9.74 -3.97 -23.15
N ALA A 85 8.44 -3.89 -22.87
CA ALA A 85 7.39 -4.36 -23.76
C ALA A 85 7.29 -3.56 -25.07
N THR A 86 7.60 -2.27 -25.01
CA THR A 86 7.61 -1.39 -26.19
C THR A 86 8.96 -1.37 -26.91
N GLN A 87 10.01 -1.97 -26.35
CA GLN A 87 11.40 -1.83 -26.84
C GLN A 87 11.76 -0.35 -27.05
N ALA A 88 11.40 0.49 -26.08
CA ALA A 88 11.57 1.93 -26.19
C ALA A 88 13.06 2.31 -26.37
N PRO A 89 13.43 3.16 -27.34
CA PRO A 89 14.80 3.64 -27.50
C PRO A 89 15.23 4.52 -26.32
N GLN A 90 16.54 4.75 -26.23
CA GLN A 90 17.17 5.50 -25.15
C GLN A 90 16.55 6.88 -24.91
N SER A 91 16.18 7.59 -25.99
CA SER A 91 15.54 8.91 -25.91
C SER A 91 14.21 8.86 -25.16
N ILE A 92 13.47 7.75 -25.23
CA ILE A 92 12.23 7.57 -24.48
C ILE A 92 12.54 7.21 -23.03
N GLN A 93 13.42 6.23 -22.78
CA GLN A 93 13.69 5.65 -21.45
C GLN A 93 14.08 6.62 -20.33
N TYR A 94 14.74 7.73 -20.67
CA TYR A 94 15.28 8.69 -19.69
C TYR A 94 14.47 9.98 -19.56
N SER A 95 13.38 10.14 -20.32
CA SER A 95 12.71 11.44 -20.42
C SER A 95 11.85 11.80 -19.21
N MET A 96 11.03 10.87 -18.71
CA MET A 96 9.99 11.18 -17.70
C MET A 96 9.69 9.95 -16.81
N ARG A 97 10.69 9.47 -16.07
CA ARG A 97 10.45 8.42 -15.07
C ARG A 97 9.52 8.99 -13.99
N CYS A 98 8.38 8.33 -13.75
CA CYS A 98 7.35 8.73 -12.78
C CYS A 98 6.38 9.85 -13.21
N ASP A 99 6.06 9.96 -14.50
CA ASP A 99 4.94 10.78 -14.98
C ASP A 99 3.79 9.91 -15.51
N ARG A 100 2.56 10.23 -15.12
CA ARG A 100 1.36 9.47 -15.49
C ARG A 100 1.05 9.54 -16.98
N ASP A 101 1.18 10.71 -17.59
CA ASP A 101 0.94 10.88 -19.02
C ASP A 101 2.01 10.12 -19.83
N TYR A 102 3.25 10.10 -19.35
CA TYR A 102 4.32 9.28 -19.92
C TYR A 102 4.00 7.78 -19.92
N VAL A 103 3.48 7.24 -18.81
CA VAL A 103 3.00 5.84 -18.74
C VAL A 103 1.86 5.60 -19.72
N ILE A 104 0.91 6.53 -19.85
CA ILE A 104 -0.18 6.43 -20.83
C ILE A 104 0.37 6.45 -22.26
N GLY A 105 1.34 7.31 -22.57
CA GLY A 105 2.02 7.34 -23.86
C GLY A 105 2.73 6.02 -24.18
N LEU A 106 3.36 5.38 -23.19
CA LEU A 106 3.95 4.06 -23.36
C LEU A 106 2.89 2.96 -23.62
N PHE A 107 1.71 3.05 -23.00
CA PHE A 107 0.57 2.18 -23.37
C PHE A 107 0.13 2.42 -24.81
N ASP A 108 0.08 3.69 -25.25
CA ASP A 108 -0.21 4.04 -26.64
C ASP A 108 0.86 3.49 -27.59
N LEU A 109 2.11 3.31 -27.14
CA LEU A 109 3.19 2.75 -27.95
C LEU A 109 3.19 1.20 -28.03
N LEU A 110 2.48 0.49 -27.14
CA LEU A 110 2.42 -0.99 -27.13
C LEU A 110 1.87 -1.54 -28.43
N GLY A 111 2.47 -2.63 -28.95
CA GLY A 111 1.94 -3.32 -30.14
C GLY A 111 1.94 -2.47 -31.42
N THR A 112 2.56 -1.29 -31.40
CA THR A 112 2.75 -0.47 -32.61
C THR A 112 3.70 -1.19 -33.55
N LEU A 113 3.21 -1.53 -34.75
CA LEU A 113 4.02 -2.17 -35.77
C LEU A 113 4.87 -1.12 -36.51
N PRO A 114 6.07 -1.50 -36.98
CA PRO A 114 6.87 -0.65 -37.84
C PRO A 114 6.18 -0.42 -39.19
N ARG A 115 6.24 0.83 -39.70
CA ARG A 115 6.18 1.33 -41.11
C ARG A 115 5.29 0.66 -42.17
N THR A 116 4.40 -0.25 -41.81
CA THR A 116 3.54 -0.89 -42.80
C THR A 116 2.29 -0.06 -42.96
N ILE A 117 2.21 0.68 -44.07
CA ILE A 117 0.93 1.18 -44.59
C ILE A 117 0.13 -0.05 -44.96
N ILE A 118 -0.99 -0.26 -44.28
CA ILE A 118 -1.89 -1.38 -44.57
C ILE A 118 -2.90 -0.87 -45.58
N ASP A 119 -3.19 -1.69 -46.59
CA ASP A 119 -4.19 -1.35 -47.59
C ASP A 119 -5.54 -0.99 -46.92
N ALA A 120 -6.32 -0.15 -47.59
CA ALA A 120 -7.60 0.35 -47.07
C ALA A 120 -8.61 -0.77 -46.77
N THR A 121 -8.46 -1.94 -47.40
CA THR A 121 -9.34 -3.10 -47.23
C THR A 121 -9.08 -3.81 -45.89
N ASN A 122 -7.82 -3.82 -45.43
CA ASN A 122 -7.37 -4.54 -44.23
C ASN A 122 -7.11 -3.64 -43.02
N ILE A 123 -7.05 -2.32 -43.21
CA ILE A 123 -6.74 -1.36 -42.14
C ILE A 123 -7.71 -1.45 -40.95
N ASN A 124 -9.00 -1.63 -41.20
CA ASN A 124 -10.01 -1.73 -40.12
C ASN A 124 -9.82 -3.00 -39.28
N ASN A 125 -9.52 -4.12 -39.92
CA ASN A 125 -9.23 -5.38 -39.24
C ASN A 125 -7.93 -5.27 -38.43
N HIS A 126 -6.93 -4.59 -38.99
CA HIS A 126 -5.68 -4.33 -38.30
C HIS A 126 -5.89 -3.46 -37.06
N ILE A 127 -6.53 -2.29 -37.19
CA ILE A 127 -6.86 -1.39 -36.08
C ILE A 127 -7.57 -2.17 -34.97
N LYS A 128 -8.60 -2.94 -35.31
CA LYS A 128 -9.35 -3.74 -34.34
C LYS A 128 -8.45 -4.74 -33.61
N LYS A 129 -7.63 -5.49 -34.35
CA LYS A 129 -6.72 -6.49 -33.77
C LYS A 129 -5.67 -5.86 -32.86
N THR A 130 -5.06 -4.75 -33.28
CA THR A 130 -4.05 -4.01 -32.52
C THR A 130 -4.64 -3.46 -31.23
N LEU A 131 -5.82 -2.84 -31.28
CA LEU A 131 -6.52 -2.36 -30.08
C LEU A 131 -6.89 -3.51 -29.13
N GLU A 132 -7.40 -4.63 -29.63
CA GLU A 132 -7.72 -5.79 -28.79
C GLU A 132 -6.49 -6.40 -28.10
N GLN A 133 -5.35 -6.47 -28.79
CA GLN A 133 -4.09 -6.92 -28.19
C GLN A 133 -3.62 -5.97 -27.09
N LYS A 134 -3.63 -4.66 -27.35
CA LYS A 134 -3.29 -3.64 -26.34
C LYS A 134 -4.19 -3.74 -25.11
N LYS A 135 -5.50 -3.85 -25.30
CA LYS A 135 -6.46 -4.02 -24.20
C LYS A 135 -6.09 -5.21 -23.31
N LYS A 136 -5.78 -6.36 -23.92
CA LYS A 136 -5.33 -7.55 -23.18
C LYS A 136 -4.04 -7.29 -22.41
N SER A 137 -3.04 -6.63 -23.03
CA SER A 137 -1.79 -6.28 -22.36
C SER A 137 -2.00 -5.32 -21.18
N VAL A 138 -2.86 -4.31 -21.32
CA VAL A 138 -3.18 -3.36 -20.24
C VAL A 138 -3.92 -4.04 -19.10
N LEU A 139 -4.92 -4.89 -19.40
CA LEU A 139 -5.63 -5.65 -18.38
C LEU A 139 -4.72 -6.66 -17.66
N TYR A 140 -3.78 -7.26 -18.38
CA TYR A 140 -2.76 -8.12 -17.78
C TYR A 140 -1.87 -7.33 -16.82
N LEU A 141 -1.33 -6.19 -17.25
CA LEU A 141 -0.51 -5.32 -16.39
C LEU A 141 -1.30 -4.79 -15.18
N LYS A 142 -2.60 -4.52 -15.33
CA LYS A 142 -3.47 -4.15 -14.21
C LYS A 142 -3.54 -5.26 -13.17
N LYS A 143 -3.81 -6.50 -13.58
CA LYS A 143 -3.87 -7.66 -12.67
C LYS A 143 -2.53 -7.91 -11.98
N GLU A 144 -1.44 -7.83 -12.74
CA GLU A 144 -0.08 -7.97 -12.20
C GLU A 144 0.23 -6.87 -11.18
N TRP A 145 -0.16 -5.62 -11.45
CA TRP A 145 -0.04 -4.53 -10.48
C TRP A 145 -0.90 -4.75 -9.24
N GLU A 146 -2.14 -5.21 -9.40
CA GLU A 146 -3.01 -5.53 -8.28
C GLU A 146 -2.36 -6.58 -7.37
N ILE A 147 -1.78 -7.65 -7.94
CA ILE A 147 -1.03 -8.68 -7.20
C ILE A 147 0.21 -8.09 -6.53
N PHE A 148 1.02 -7.33 -7.28
CA PHE A 148 2.26 -6.73 -6.80
C PHE A 148 2.03 -5.69 -5.69
N SER A 149 0.91 -4.97 -5.73
CA SER A 149 0.59 -3.93 -4.75
C SER A 149 -0.14 -4.46 -3.51
N GLN A 150 -0.72 -5.67 -3.54
CA GLN A 150 -1.39 -6.24 -2.36
C GLN A 150 -0.51 -6.32 -1.11
N PRO A 151 0.76 -6.80 -1.18
CA PRO A 151 1.63 -6.89 -0.01
C PRO A 151 1.82 -5.57 0.73
N ASN A 152 1.87 -4.45 0.00
CA ASN A 152 2.04 -3.11 0.56
C ASN A 152 0.71 -2.51 1.05
N LYS A 153 -0.39 -2.73 0.31
CA LYS A 153 -1.74 -2.35 0.77
C LYS A 153 -2.16 -3.04 2.06
N ILE A 154 -1.72 -4.28 2.29
CA ILE A 154 -1.99 -4.98 3.55
C ILE A 154 -1.34 -4.24 4.73
N LEU A 155 -0.16 -3.66 4.53
CA LEU A 155 0.55 -2.93 5.57
C LEU A 155 0.04 -1.50 5.72
N GLU A 156 -0.61 -0.93 4.71
CA GLU A 156 -1.13 0.45 4.73
C GLU A 156 -2.04 0.78 5.93
N TRP A 157 -2.70 -0.22 6.53
CA TRP A 157 -3.45 -0.03 7.78
C TRP A 157 -2.59 0.53 8.93
N PHE A 158 -1.30 0.24 8.94
CA PHE A 158 -0.30 0.72 9.91
C PHE A 158 0.25 2.12 9.58
N ASN A 159 -0.03 2.66 8.39
CA ASN A 159 0.38 3.99 7.97
C ASN A 159 -0.55 5.05 8.56
N ASP A 160 -0.45 5.25 9.87
CA ASP A 160 -1.27 6.20 10.61
C ASP A 160 -0.43 6.83 11.72
N ASP A 161 0.19 7.97 11.40
CA ASP A 161 1.09 8.69 12.30
C ASP A 161 0.39 9.21 13.58
N GLN A 162 -0.94 9.26 13.59
CA GLN A 162 -1.74 9.69 14.74
C GLN A 162 -2.06 8.54 15.70
N ASP A 163 -1.75 7.29 15.33
CA ASP A 163 -2.07 6.10 16.13
C ASP A 163 -0.84 5.22 16.42
N PRO A 164 0.00 5.63 17.39
CA PRO A 164 1.21 4.88 17.75
C PRO A 164 0.92 3.47 18.26
N VAL A 165 -0.32 3.17 18.67
CA VAL A 165 -0.72 1.84 19.14
C VAL A 165 -0.65 0.80 18.02
N LYS A 166 -0.84 1.21 16.75
CA LYS A 166 -0.76 0.29 15.60
C LYS A 166 0.65 -0.23 15.39
N LEU A 167 1.65 0.65 15.35
CA LEU A 167 3.07 0.27 15.18
C LEU A 167 3.58 -0.53 16.38
N LYS A 168 3.14 -0.17 17.59
CA LYS A 168 3.43 -0.96 18.80
C LYS A 168 2.83 -2.37 18.73
N ALA A 169 1.57 -2.48 18.32
CA ALA A 169 0.92 -3.77 18.13
C ALA A 169 1.61 -4.61 17.04
N ALA A 170 1.98 -3.96 15.94
CA ALA A 170 2.73 -4.55 14.84
C ALA A 170 4.03 -5.16 15.32
N SER A 171 4.86 -4.39 16.03
CA SER A 171 6.15 -4.83 16.57
C SER A 171 6.01 -6.07 17.45
N GLN A 172 5.05 -6.06 18.37
CA GLN A 172 4.81 -7.19 19.27
C GLN A 172 4.32 -8.45 18.54
N ILE A 173 3.54 -8.30 17.47
CA ILE A 173 3.10 -9.44 16.65
C ILE A 173 4.23 -9.91 15.74
N PHE A 174 5.02 -9.01 15.16
CA PHE A 174 6.13 -9.35 14.28
C PHE A 174 7.17 -10.18 15.01
N ASN A 175 7.58 -9.71 16.21
CA ASN A 175 8.51 -10.41 17.08
C ASN A 175 8.02 -11.81 17.50
N LYS A 176 6.70 -12.01 17.53
CA LYS A 176 6.10 -13.30 17.86
C LYS A 176 5.96 -14.22 16.65
N GLN A 177 5.55 -13.69 15.50
CA GLN A 177 5.24 -14.48 14.30
C GLN A 177 6.49 -14.81 13.50
N PHE A 178 7.51 -13.96 13.55
CA PHE A 178 8.73 -14.10 12.77
C PHE A 178 10.00 -14.02 13.62
N PRO A 179 10.16 -14.86 14.66
CA PRO A 179 11.24 -14.75 15.64
C PRO A 179 12.65 -14.85 15.04
N HIS A 180 12.79 -15.44 13.85
CA HIS A 180 14.06 -15.56 13.14
C HIS A 180 14.53 -14.25 12.49
N PHE A 181 13.64 -13.27 12.32
CA PHE A 181 13.96 -11.96 11.74
C PHE A 181 14.17 -10.88 12.80
N THR A 182 14.04 -11.23 14.09
CA THR A 182 13.80 -10.25 15.17
C THR A 182 14.97 -10.11 16.13
N SER A 183 16.14 -10.67 15.80
CA SER A 183 17.32 -10.65 16.66
C SER A 183 17.79 -9.23 17.02
N PHE A 184 17.34 -8.20 16.28
CA PHE A 184 17.74 -6.81 16.45
C PHE A 184 16.59 -5.79 16.44
N LEU A 185 15.33 -6.22 16.29
CA LEU A 185 14.17 -5.31 16.21
C LEU A 185 13.42 -5.28 17.55
N SER A 186 13.61 -4.20 18.31
CA SER A 186 12.82 -3.96 19.53
C SER A 186 11.40 -3.53 19.18
N GLU A 187 11.25 -2.45 18.41
CA GLU A 187 10.00 -1.96 17.85
C GLU A 187 10.25 -1.26 16.49
N PHE A 188 9.25 -1.26 15.60
CA PHE A 188 9.27 -0.44 14.38
C PHE A 188 9.15 1.04 14.76
N SER A 189 10.10 1.86 14.31
CA SER A 189 10.15 3.30 14.54
C SER A 189 9.15 4.08 13.68
N ASN A 190 8.82 3.59 12.48
CA ASN A 190 7.85 4.20 11.57
C ASN A 190 7.30 3.18 10.55
N PHE A 191 6.30 3.60 9.78
CA PHE A 191 5.69 2.75 8.75
C PHE A 191 6.67 2.34 7.64
N ALA A 192 7.59 3.22 7.23
CA ALA A 192 8.55 2.91 6.17
C ALA A 192 9.53 1.80 6.58
N GLU A 193 10.04 1.83 7.82
CA GLU A 193 10.88 0.76 8.37
C GLU A 193 10.15 -0.59 8.41
N MET A 194 8.86 -0.56 8.75
CA MET A 194 8.03 -1.74 8.75
C MET A 194 7.92 -2.34 7.34
N VAL A 195 7.58 -1.53 6.34
CA VAL A 195 7.50 -1.97 4.94
C VAL A 195 8.84 -2.54 4.48
N ASP A 196 9.94 -1.83 4.70
CA ASP A 196 11.29 -2.28 4.34
C ASP A 196 11.65 -3.61 5.00
N THR A 197 11.28 -3.81 6.27
CA THR A 197 11.51 -5.07 6.96
C THR A 197 10.71 -6.23 6.33
N PHE A 198 9.46 -6.01 5.95
CA PHE A 198 8.66 -7.04 5.27
C PHE A 198 9.19 -7.38 3.87
N GLU A 199 9.66 -6.37 3.13
CA GLU A 199 10.26 -6.54 1.80
C GLU A 199 11.62 -7.25 1.88
N ARG A 200 12.54 -6.79 2.74
CA ARG A 200 13.88 -7.40 2.91
C ARG A 200 13.81 -8.87 3.27
N ASN A 201 12.86 -9.26 4.11
CA ASN A 201 12.66 -10.65 4.52
C ASN A 201 11.74 -11.44 3.56
N GLN A 202 11.32 -10.83 2.45
CA GLN A 202 10.48 -11.44 1.41
C GLN A 202 9.22 -12.11 1.97
N ILE A 203 8.57 -11.49 2.97
CA ILE A 203 7.44 -12.08 3.66
C ILE A 203 6.25 -12.20 2.69
N PRO A 204 5.72 -13.41 2.43
CA PRO A 204 4.63 -13.61 1.45
C PRO A 204 3.32 -12.91 1.84
N THR A 205 2.51 -12.53 0.85
CA THR A 205 1.20 -11.87 1.05
C THR A 205 0.29 -12.60 2.04
N ALA A 206 0.24 -13.93 1.98
CA ALA A 206 -0.57 -14.75 2.89
C ALA A 206 -0.15 -14.56 4.36
N GLU A 207 1.16 -14.54 4.64
CA GLU A 207 1.71 -14.27 5.97
C GLU A 207 1.41 -12.84 6.43
N ARG A 208 1.48 -11.87 5.51
CA ARG A 208 1.11 -10.46 5.80
C ARG A 208 -0.35 -10.33 6.21
N LEU A 209 -1.27 -11.07 5.61
CA LEU A 209 -2.70 -11.07 5.98
C LEU A 209 -2.94 -11.66 7.39
N ILE A 210 -2.26 -12.75 7.71
CA ILE A 210 -2.30 -13.37 9.03
C ILE A 210 -1.75 -12.39 10.07
N PHE A 211 -0.62 -11.77 9.75
CA PHE A 211 0.03 -10.76 10.57
C PHE A 211 -0.90 -9.55 10.83
N LEU A 212 -1.50 -8.96 9.78
CA LEU A 212 -2.43 -7.84 9.91
C LEU A 212 -3.59 -8.18 10.85
N SER A 213 -4.17 -9.37 10.69
CA SER A 213 -5.29 -9.84 11.52
C SER A 213 -4.89 -10.01 13.00
N ALA A 214 -3.68 -10.49 13.26
CA ALA A 214 -3.14 -10.59 14.61
C ALA A 214 -2.84 -9.21 15.22
N ALA A 215 -2.26 -8.31 14.44
CA ALA A 215 -1.92 -6.96 14.87
C ALA A 215 -3.15 -6.11 15.19
N LYS A 216 -4.21 -6.17 14.36
CA LYS A 216 -5.51 -5.51 14.65
C LYS A 216 -6.09 -5.95 15.99
N ARG A 217 -6.12 -7.26 16.25
CA ARG A 217 -6.57 -7.82 17.55
C ARG A 217 -5.72 -7.33 18.71
N LYS A 218 -4.40 -7.24 18.50
CA LYS A 218 -3.46 -6.76 19.51
C LYS A 218 -3.63 -5.27 19.80
N ALA A 219 -3.81 -4.45 18.77
CA ALA A 219 -4.06 -3.01 18.91
C ALA A 219 -5.33 -2.75 19.71
N SER A 220 -6.43 -3.46 19.41
CA SER A 220 -7.66 -3.40 20.21
C SER A 220 -7.40 -3.72 21.69
N LYS A 221 -6.67 -4.79 22.00
CA LYS A 221 -6.31 -5.14 23.38
C LYS A 221 -5.45 -4.09 24.07
N LEU A 222 -4.50 -3.47 23.36
CA LEU A 222 -3.65 -2.41 23.90
C LEU A 222 -4.48 -1.16 24.23
N ARG A 223 -5.37 -0.73 23.33
CA ARG A 223 -6.31 0.37 23.58
C ARG A 223 -7.23 0.08 24.77
N HIS A 224 -7.74 -1.15 24.88
CA HIS A 224 -8.54 -1.53 26.05
C HIS A 224 -7.75 -1.47 27.36
N LYS A 225 -6.48 -1.89 27.36
CA LYS A 225 -5.61 -1.77 28.54
C LYS A 225 -5.34 -0.32 28.91
N GLU A 226 -5.05 0.54 27.95
CA GLU A 226 -4.82 1.98 28.20
C GLU A 226 -6.09 2.66 28.73
N ASN A 227 -7.25 2.37 28.14
CA ASN A 227 -8.54 2.93 28.56
C ASN A 227 -9.04 2.41 29.92
N ASN A 228 -8.45 1.34 30.46
CA ASN A 228 -8.86 0.70 31.71
C ASN A 228 -7.79 0.76 32.82
N LYS A 229 -6.64 1.42 32.60
CA LYS A 229 -5.56 1.51 33.60
C LYS A 229 -6.01 2.12 34.93
N ASP A 230 -7.01 3.01 34.90
CA ASP A 230 -7.51 3.72 36.09
C ASP A 230 -8.98 3.40 36.42
N LYS A 231 -9.57 2.36 35.81
CA LYS A 231 -10.98 2.01 36.04
C LYS A 231 -11.13 0.92 37.08
N LYS A 232 -11.93 1.20 38.12
CA LYS A 232 -12.38 0.19 39.08
C LYS A 232 -13.13 -0.91 38.34
N VAL A 233 -12.67 -2.16 38.49
CA VAL A 233 -13.34 -3.34 37.94
C VAL A 233 -14.22 -3.96 39.02
N GLN A 234 -15.44 -4.34 38.66
CA GLN A 234 -16.33 -5.06 39.57
C GLN A 234 -15.84 -6.50 39.73
N CYS A 235 -15.48 -6.89 40.95
CA CYS A 235 -15.21 -8.28 41.32
C CYS A 235 -16.42 -8.84 42.07
N ASN A 236 -17.11 -9.81 41.47
CA ASN A 236 -18.16 -10.55 42.16
C ASN A 236 -17.50 -11.60 43.05
N LEU A 237 -17.59 -11.41 44.37
CA LEU A 237 -16.98 -12.28 45.37
C LEU A 237 -18.06 -12.93 46.23
N ASP A 238 -18.02 -14.25 46.33
CA ASP A 238 -18.79 -14.98 47.34
C ASP A 238 -18.01 -14.98 48.65
N ILE A 239 -18.58 -14.34 49.67
CA ILE A 239 -18.02 -14.28 51.02
C ILE A 239 -19.05 -14.77 52.02
N SER A 240 -18.57 -15.38 53.12
CA SER A 240 -19.47 -15.85 54.19
C SER A 240 -20.30 -14.70 54.79
N LEU A 241 -21.48 -15.03 55.32
CA LEU A 241 -22.32 -14.05 56.03
C LEU A 241 -21.56 -13.36 57.16
N THR A 242 -20.70 -14.09 57.85
CA THR A 242 -19.82 -13.57 58.91
C THR A 242 -18.82 -12.56 58.35
N ALA A 243 -18.17 -12.85 57.22
CA ALA A 243 -17.24 -11.93 56.57
C ALA A 243 -17.95 -10.65 56.08
N LYS A 244 -19.14 -10.78 55.49
CA LYS A 244 -19.99 -9.64 55.10
C LYS A 244 -20.35 -8.75 56.29
N ALA A 245 -20.73 -9.33 57.43
CA ALA A 245 -21.04 -8.58 58.64
C ALA A 245 -19.80 -7.84 59.21
N ARG A 246 -18.63 -8.49 59.21
CA ARG A 246 -17.35 -7.87 59.62
C ARG A 246 -16.97 -6.72 58.69
N LEU A 247 -17.11 -6.90 57.38
CA LEU A 247 -16.84 -5.86 56.38
C LEU A 247 -17.74 -4.63 56.60
N LYS A 248 -19.04 -4.82 56.85
CA LYS A 248 -19.97 -3.73 57.16
C LYS A 248 -19.57 -2.97 58.44
N LYS A 249 -19.13 -3.69 59.48
CA LYS A 249 -18.66 -3.07 60.74
C LYS A 249 -17.36 -2.27 60.53
N LEU A 250 -16.41 -2.80 59.75
CA LEU A 250 -15.15 -2.11 59.43
C LEU A 250 -15.41 -0.84 58.62
N ALA A 251 -16.27 -0.91 57.61
CA ALA A 251 -16.68 0.23 56.80
C ALA A 251 -17.28 1.35 57.68
N ALA A 252 -18.20 0.99 58.59
CA ALA A 252 -18.79 1.94 59.52
C ALA A 252 -17.77 2.54 60.49
N LYS A 253 -16.90 1.70 61.08
CA LYS A 253 -15.87 2.14 62.05
C LYS A 253 -14.91 3.17 61.44
N HIS A 254 -14.51 2.97 60.20
CA HIS A 254 -13.54 3.83 59.51
C HIS A 254 -14.20 4.88 58.60
N ARG A 255 -15.54 4.95 58.58
CA ARG A 255 -16.33 5.88 57.74
C ARG A 255 -15.93 5.85 56.25
N ILE A 256 -15.67 4.65 55.72
CA ILE A 256 -15.33 4.42 54.32
C ILE A 256 -16.26 3.37 53.70
N SER A 257 -16.33 3.30 52.37
CA SER A 257 -17.12 2.29 51.67
C SER A 257 -16.56 0.89 51.91
N GLN A 258 -17.42 -0.13 51.81
CA GLN A 258 -16.98 -1.54 51.91
C GLN A 258 -15.94 -1.89 50.83
N ALA A 259 -16.07 -1.31 49.62
CA ALA A 259 -15.08 -1.47 48.56
C ALA A 259 -13.72 -0.88 48.94
N ASN A 260 -13.69 0.31 49.55
CA ASN A 260 -12.44 0.93 50.01
C ASN A 260 -11.81 0.18 51.18
N VAL A 261 -12.62 -0.46 52.05
CA VAL A 261 -12.09 -1.37 53.09
C VAL A 261 -11.36 -2.54 52.43
N ILE A 262 -11.97 -3.16 51.41
CA ILE A 262 -11.36 -4.28 50.68
C ILE A 262 -10.07 -3.84 50.00
N GLU A 263 -10.08 -2.73 49.26
CA GLU A 263 -8.89 -2.19 48.59
C GLU A 263 -7.76 -1.90 49.61
N PHE A 264 -8.07 -1.27 50.73
CA PHE A 264 -7.09 -0.97 51.77
C PHE A 264 -6.50 -2.24 52.41
N LEU A 265 -7.34 -3.24 52.71
CA LEU A 265 -6.88 -4.51 53.29
C LEU A 265 -5.99 -5.28 52.32
N ILE A 266 -6.34 -5.31 51.03
CA ILE A 266 -5.52 -5.93 49.98
C ILE A 266 -4.17 -5.21 49.89
N GLN A 267 -4.16 -3.89 49.84
CA GLN A 267 -2.94 -3.09 49.76
C GLN A 267 -2.02 -3.35 50.96
N LYS A 268 -2.59 -3.27 52.17
CA LYS A 268 -1.85 -3.49 53.42
C LYS A 268 -1.25 -4.89 53.50
N GLU A 269 -1.96 -5.90 53.03
CA GLU A 269 -1.46 -7.28 53.00
C GLU A 269 -0.36 -7.46 51.95
N PHE A 270 -0.55 -6.90 50.75
CA PHE A 270 0.43 -6.94 49.66
C PHE A 270 1.75 -6.28 50.05
N GLU A 271 1.70 -5.15 50.74
CA GLU A 271 2.89 -4.42 51.21
C GLU A 271 3.61 -5.13 52.38
N LYS A 272 2.90 -5.91 53.20
CA LYS A 272 3.46 -6.52 54.41
C LYS A 272 3.97 -7.96 54.25
N SER A 273 3.66 -8.64 53.15
CA SER A 273 4.21 -9.96 52.76
C SER A 273 4.31 -11.02 53.88
N SER A 274 3.47 -10.99 54.91
CA SER A 274 3.68 -11.80 56.13
C SER A 274 2.56 -12.78 56.46
N THR A 275 1.40 -12.76 55.81
CA THR A 275 0.22 -13.51 56.32
C THR A 275 -0.20 -14.71 55.47
N PHE A 276 0.28 -14.85 54.22
CA PHE A 276 -0.14 -15.96 53.35
C PHE A 276 0.53 -17.34 53.57
N PRO A 277 1.69 -17.51 54.23
CA PRO A 277 2.22 -18.85 54.51
C PRO A 277 1.35 -19.68 55.47
N GLU A 278 0.60 -19.06 56.39
CA GLU A 278 -0.15 -19.76 57.46
C GLU A 278 -1.63 -20.05 57.12
N VAL A 279 -2.13 -19.56 55.97
CA VAL A 279 -3.57 -19.59 55.64
C VAL A 279 -4.00 -20.87 54.90
N GLN A 280 -3.06 -21.69 54.41
CA GLN A 280 -3.39 -22.98 53.78
C GLN A 280 -4.13 -23.93 54.74
N GLU A 281 -3.86 -23.85 56.05
CA GLU A 281 -4.51 -24.69 57.06
C GLU A 281 -5.93 -24.21 57.42
N GLN A 282 -6.24 -22.92 57.23
CA GLN A 282 -7.57 -22.37 57.52
C GLN A 282 -8.53 -22.46 56.33
N ILE A 283 -8.04 -22.39 55.08
CA ILE A 283 -8.90 -22.52 53.88
C ILE A 283 -9.51 -23.92 53.76
N ARG A 284 -8.86 -24.96 54.30
CA ARG A 284 -9.44 -26.32 54.39
C ARG A 284 -10.68 -26.42 55.29
N ARG A 285 -10.95 -25.43 56.16
CA ARG A 285 -12.13 -25.41 57.04
C ARG A 285 -13.35 -24.70 56.44
N PHE A 286 -13.25 -24.17 55.22
CA PHE A 286 -14.32 -23.44 54.54
C PHE A 286 -14.79 -24.11 53.23
N LYS A 287 -14.35 -25.35 52.95
CA LYS A 287 -15.01 -26.27 52.02
C LYS A 287 -16.02 -27.11 52.78
#